data_AF-A0A419DLE0-F1
#
_entry.id   AF-A0A419DLE0-F1
#
_cell.length_a   1.000
_cell.length_b   1.000
_cell.length_c   1.000
_cell.angle_alpha   90.00
_cell.angle_beta   90.00
_cell.angle_gamma   90.00
#
_symmetry.space_group_name_H-M   'P 1'
#
loop_
_entity.id
_entity.type
_entity.pdbx_description
1 polymer ?
#
loop_
_entity_poly.entity_id
_entity_poly.type
_entity_poly.pdbx_seq_one_letter_code
_entity_poly.pdbx_strand_id
1 'polypeptide(L)'
;MRKFWIVCLLSAFSLSGCLAPKNETLTVTPLKLKAGEQAFAQINDQDIAAFHLKGKLKKPYLLKGVEYLLNHKERTLFSMEIPAKTYDSTLRIVQSSSAKYTRFGANLNGVSLRSHEALKIKPDAVNTQNPSSEFTLEDYNVLFLRQLSASGNLSSNPFNDIHGPENITMKKGEQIFAFVLTKKN
;
A
#
# COMPACT_ATOMS: atom_id res chain seq x y z
N MET A 1 -25.28 36.29 -65.53
CA MET A 1 -25.42 36.17 -64.06
C MET A 1 -24.68 34.91 -63.60
N ARG A 2 -23.64 35.06 -62.77
CA ARG A 2 -22.86 33.93 -62.19
C ARG A 2 -23.70 33.22 -61.13
N LYS A 3 -23.73 31.87 -61.13
CA LYS A 3 -24.06 31.09 -59.94
C LYS A 3 -23.11 29.90 -59.80
N PHE A 4 -22.60 29.79 -58.60
CA PHE A 4 -21.41 29.06 -58.18
C PHE A 4 -21.66 27.56 -58.04
N TRP A 5 -20.60 26.81 -58.35
CA TRP A 5 -20.39 25.41 -57.99
C TRP A 5 -20.14 25.27 -56.48
N ILE A 6 -20.68 24.22 -55.87
CA ILE A 6 -20.19 23.72 -54.57
C ILE A 6 -20.02 22.20 -54.69
N VAL A 7 -18.76 21.79 -54.80
CA VAL A 7 -18.31 20.39 -54.69
C VAL A 7 -18.09 20.14 -53.19
N CYS A 8 -18.87 19.25 -52.59
CA CYS A 8 -18.64 18.78 -51.23
C CYS A 8 -17.44 17.82 -51.20
N LEU A 9 -16.27 18.35 -50.85
CA LEU A 9 -15.11 17.58 -50.41
C LEU A 9 -15.42 16.98 -49.03
N LEU A 10 -15.72 15.68 -49.00
CA LEU A 10 -15.73 14.88 -47.76
C LEU A 10 -14.29 14.65 -47.33
N SER A 11 -13.81 15.44 -46.38
CA SER A 11 -12.57 15.17 -45.65
C SER A 11 -12.81 14.01 -44.68
N ALA A 12 -12.22 12.86 -45.00
CA ALA A 12 -12.09 11.75 -44.07
C ALA A 12 -11.10 12.15 -42.96
N PHE A 13 -11.63 12.53 -41.80
CA PHE A 13 -10.85 12.56 -40.56
C PHE A 13 -10.61 11.11 -40.12
N SER A 14 -9.51 10.52 -40.58
CA SER A 14 -8.94 9.36 -39.91
C SER A 14 -8.45 9.82 -38.54
N LEU A 15 -9.27 9.60 -37.51
CA LEU A 15 -8.86 9.59 -36.12
C LEU A 15 -7.79 8.50 -35.98
N SER A 16 -6.53 8.88 -36.21
CA SER A 16 -5.38 8.15 -35.72
C SER A 16 -5.58 8.03 -34.22
N GLY A 17 -6.02 6.86 -33.77
CA GLY A 17 -6.09 6.55 -32.35
C GLY A 17 -4.70 6.73 -31.78
N CYS A 18 -4.51 7.83 -31.04
CA CYS A 18 -3.40 7.96 -30.12
C CYS A 18 -3.45 6.73 -29.22
N LEU A 19 -2.53 5.80 -29.45
CA LEU A 19 -2.07 4.90 -28.41
C LEU A 19 -1.70 5.81 -27.22
N ALA A 20 -2.56 5.86 -26.21
CA ALA A 20 -2.24 6.48 -24.94
C ALA A 20 -0.86 5.94 -24.52
N PRO A 21 0.07 6.79 -24.07
CA PRO A 21 1.42 6.35 -23.79
C PRO A 21 1.39 5.20 -22.77
N LYS A 22 1.80 4.01 -23.21
CA LYS A 22 2.10 2.87 -22.33
C LYS A 22 3.20 3.32 -21.35
N ASN A 23 2.95 3.10 -20.05
CA ASN A 23 3.91 3.13 -18.93
C ASN A 23 4.10 4.47 -18.18
N GLU A 24 3.02 5.03 -17.65
CA GLU A 24 3.09 6.16 -16.68
C GLU A 24 2.44 5.85 -15.32
N THR A 25 2.33 4.57 -14.97
CA THR A 25 1.71 4.12 -13.72
C THR A 25 2.71 3.24 -12.96
N LEU A 26 2.83 3.45 -11.65
CA LEU A 26 3.58 2.54 -10.80
C LEU A 26 2.70 1.34 -10.47
N THR A 27 3.19 0.16 -10.83
CA THR A 27 2.58 -1.12 -10.52
C THR A 27 3.28 -1.71 -9.30
N VAL A 28 2.50 -2.26 -8.38
CA VAL A 28 2.97 -2.92 -7.16
C VAL A 28 2.58 -4.38 -7.24
N THR A 29 3.57 -5.26 -7.29
CA THR A 29 3.38 -6.70 -7.41
C THR A 29 3.84 -7.38 -6.11
N PRO A 30 2.95 -8.06 -5.36
CA PRO A 30 3.35 -8.86 -4.21
C PRO A 30 4.34 -9.96 -4.63
N LEU A 31 5.44 -10.08 -3.89
CA LEU A 31 6.46 -11.08 -4.13
C LEU A 31 6.26 -12.29 -3.21
N LYS A 32 6.38 -13.49 -3.79
CA LYS A 32 6.48 -14.72 -3.00
C LYS A 32 7.78 -14.73 -2.21
N LEU A 33 7.67 -14.87 -0.89
CA LEU A 33 8.82 -15.02 -0.01
C LEU A 33 9.45 -16.40 -0.21
N LYS A 34 10.77 -16.47 -0.13
CA LYS A 34 11.49 -17.75 -0.15
C LYS A 34 11.22 -18.50 1.16
N ALA A 35 11.23 -19.83 1.12
CA ALA A 35 10.99 -20.67 2.30
C ALA A 35 11.93 -20.32 3.48
N GLY A 36 13.21 -20.05 3.21
CA GLY A 36 14.16 -19.62 4.24
C GLY A 36 13.84 -18.26 4.87
N GLU A 37 13.29 -17.32 4.09
CA GLU A 37 12.86 -16.01 4.62
C GLU A 37 11.64 -16.16 5.54
N GLN A 38 10.69 -17.01 5.15
CA GLN A 38 9.52 -17.33 5.95
C GLN A 38 9.90 -18.03 7.26
N ALA A 39 10.78 -19.03 7.19
CA ALA A 39 11.27 -19.74 8.37
C ALA A 39 12.02 -18.79 9.33
N PHE A 40 12.88 -17.91 8.80
CA PHE A 40 13.57 -16.91 9.61
C PHE A 40 12.59 -15.94 10.28
N ALA A 41 11.58 -15.47 9.55
CA ALA A 41 10.56 -14.58 10.10
C ALA A 41 9.77 -15.25 11.24
N GLN A 42 9.36 -16.51 11.05
CA GLN A 42 8.66 -17.29 12.07
C GLN A 42 9.49 -17.48 13.34
N ILE A 43 10.77 -17.84 13.21
CA ILE A 43 11.69 -18.00 14.36
C ILE A 43 11.82 -16.70 15.18
N ASN A 44 11.74 -15.55 14.51
CA ASN A 44 11.91 -14.24 15.13
C ASN A 44 10.59 -13.54 15.48
N ASP A 45 9.45 -14.23 15.39
CA ASP A 45 8.10 -13.67 15.57
C ASP A 45 7.87 -12.38 14.75
N GLN A 46 8.21 -12.46 13.47
CA GLN A 46 8.07 -11.37 12.51
C GLN A 46 7.08 -11.77 11.42
N ASP A 47 6.24 -10.81 11.06
CA ASP A 47 5.58 -10.84 9.77
C ASP A 47 6.39 -10.02 8.78
N ILE A 48 6.55 -10.57 7.58
CA ILE A 48 7.30 -9.93 6.51
C ILE A 48 6.48 -9.94 5.23
N ALA A 49 6.65 -8.90 4.41
CA ALA A 49 6.09 -8.82 3.08
C ALA A 49 7.09 -8.15 2.14
N ALA A 50 7.04 -8.50 0.85
CA ALA A 50 7.88 -7.92 -0.17
C ALA A 50 7.05 -7.57 -1.40
N PHE A 51 7.37 -6.45 -2.02
CA PHE A 51 6.66 -5.91 -3.17
C PHE A 51 7.66 -5.46 -4.22
N HIS A 52 7.41 -5.80 -5.48
CA HIS A 52 8.14 -5.22 -6.60
C HIS A 52 7.41 -3.97 -7.08
N LEU A 53 8.11 -2.85 -7.10
CA LEU A 53 7.64 -1.57 -7.59
C LEU A 53 8.21 -1.40 -9.00
N LYS A 54 7.34 -1.38 -10.00
CA LYS A 54 7.73 -1.26 -11.41
C LYS A 54 6.95 -0.16 -12.12
N GLY A 55 7.66 0.75 -12.80
CA GLY A 55 7.05 1.84 -13.55
C GLY A 55 7.55 3.22 -13.11
N LYS A 56 6.76 4.26 -13.33
CA LYS A 56 7.18 5.66 -13.08
C LYS A 56 6.21 6.36 -12.13
N LEU A 57 6.75 6.97 -11.06
CA LEU A 57 6.03 7.89 -10.20
C LEU A 57 6.21 9.34 -10.69
N LYS A 58 5.10 10.04 -10.95
CA LYS A 58 5.11 11.47 -11.31
C LYS A 58 5.14 12.41 -10.10
N LYS A 59 4.57 11.97 -8.99
CA LYS A 59 4.52 12.70 -7.72
C LYS A 59 5.09 11.81 -6.62
N PRO A 60 5.71 12.39 -5.58
CA PRO A 60 6.15 11.63 -4.43
C PRO A 60 4.95 10.98 -3.72
N TYR A 61 5.20 9.80 -3.17
CA TYR A 61 4.29 9.12 -2.24
C TYR A 61 4.91 9.12 -0.85
N LEU A 62 4.09 8.93 0.17
CA LEU A 62 4.53 8.67 1.53
C LEU A 62 4.25 7.21 1.86
N LEU A 63 5.30 6.48 2.23
CA LEU A 63 5.15 5.22 2.96
C LEU A 63 5.00 5.55 4.44
N LYS A 64 3.83 5.26 5.00
CA LYS A 64 3.52 5.49 6.40
C LYS A 64 3.33 4.17 7.11
N GLY A 65 3.78 4.09 8.36
CA GLY A 65 3.21 3.16 9.32
C GLY A 65 2.17 3.89 10.15
N VAL A 66 0.98 3.33 10.24
CA VAL A 66 -0.17 3.95 10.89
C VAL A 66 -0.77 3.02 11.94
N GLU A 67 -1.40 3.60 12.95
CA GLU A 67 -2.42 2.94 13.78
C GLU A 67 -3.79 3.50 13.39
N TYR A 68 -4.74 2.63 13.07
CA TYR A 68 -6.13 3.04 12.90
C TYR A 68 -6.81 3.20 14.27
N LEU A 69 -7.67 4.20 14.39
CA LEU A 69 -8.34 4.60 15.62
C LEU A 69 -9.85 4.37 15.52
N LEU A 70 -10.51 4.18 16.67
CA LEU A 70 -11.96 3.91 16.76
C LEU A 70 -12.84 5.02 16.16
N ASN A 71 -12.29 6.22 15.96
CA ASN A 71 -12.99 7.37 15.40
C ASN A 71 -12.77 7.53 13.89
N HIS A 72 -12.41 6.46 13.18
CA HIS A 72 -12.19 6.45 11.73
C HIS A 72 -11.07 7.41 11.29
N LYS A 73 -10.08 7.61 12.15
CA LYS A 73 -8.85 8.36 11.85
C LYS A 73 -7.66 7.42 11.92
N GLU A 74 -6.57 7.83 11.31
CA GLU A 74 -5.27 7.20 11.48
C GLU A 74 -4.33 8.11 12.30
N ARG A 75 -3.45 7.49 13.06
CA ARG A 75 -2.30 8.13 13.68
C ARG A 75 -1.04 7.66 12.96
N THR A 76 -0.34 8.60 12.31
CA THR A 76 0.96 8.32 11.70
C THR A 76 2.00 8.06 12.78
N LEU A 77 2.64 6.90 12.74
CA LEU A 77 3.71 6.49 13.66
C LEU A 77 5.09 6.81 13.08
N PHE A 78 5.21 6.74 11.76
CA PHE A 78 6.36 7.20 11.00
C PHE A 78 5.96 7.41 9.54
N SER A 79 6.80 8.14 8.80
CA SER A 79 6.66 8.31 7.36
C SER A 79 8.02 8.38 6.69
N MET A 80 8.10 7.83 5.48
CA MET A 80 9.24 7.98 4.56
C MET A 80 8.70 8.42 3.21
N GLU A 81 9.37 9.40 2.60
CA GLU A 81 9.05 9.80 1.24
C GLU A 81 9.59 8.81 0.21
N ILE A 82 8.75 8.45 -0.75
CA ILE A 82 9.10 7.72 -1.95
C ILE A 82 9.12 8.74 -3.10
N PRO A 83 10.31 9.14 -3.59
CA PRO A 83 10.43 10.23 -4.55
C PRO A 83 9.82 9.91 -5.92
N ALA A 84 9.43 10.95 -6.66
CA ALA A 84 8.99 10.82 -8.04
C ALA A 84 10.17 10.43 -8.96
N LYS A 85 10.23 9.16 -9.36
CA LYS A 85 11.20 8.64 -10.34
C LYS A 85 10.73 7.33 -10.96
N THR A 86 11.55 6.76 -11.83
CA THR A 86 11.35 5.39 -12.33
C THR A 86 11.80 4.39 -11.29
N TYR A 87 11.01 3.33 -11.12
CA TYR A 87 11.25 2.23 -10.20
C TYR A 87 11.32 0.92 -10.97
N ASP A 88 12.32 0.15 -10.58
CA ASP A 88 12.44 -1.29 -10.78
C ASP A 88 13.12 -1.80 -9.51
N SER A 89 12.35 -1.87 -8.43
CA SER A 89 12.89 -1.91 -7.06
C SER A 89 12.04 -2.76 -6.16
N THR A 90 12.65 -3.38 -5.15
CA THR A 90 11.91 -4.14 -4.15
C THR A 90 11.71 -3.31 -2.89
N LEU A 91 10.46 -3.16 -2.45
CA LEU A 91 10.09 -2.71 -1.12
C LEU A 91 9.94 -3.93 -0.22
N ARG A 92 10.65 -3.95 0.90
CA ARG A 92 10.49 -4.97 1.95
C ARG A 92 9.90 -4.33 3.19
N ILE A 93 8.94 -5.02 3.78
CA ILE A 93 8.24 -4.63 4.99
C ILE A 93 8.45 -5.73 6.03
N VAL A 94 8.72 -5.31 7.26
CA VAL A 94 8.84 -6.17 8.44
C VAL A 94 8.00 -5.54 9.54
N GLN A 95 7.19 -6.34 10.20
CA GLN A 95 6.55 -5.97 11.45
C GLN A 95 6.75 -7.08 12.48
N SER A 96 7.07 -6.73 13.71
CA SER A 96 7.18 -7.70 14.80
C SER A 96 6.57 -7.16 16.07
N SER A 97 6.04 -8.06 16.89
CA SER A 97 5.50 -7.69 18.20
C SER A 97 6.37 -8.30 19.30
N SER A 98 6.40 -7.62 20.43
CA SER A 98 6.94 -8.13 21.69
C SER A 98 5.88 -7.91 22.76
N ALA A 99 6.12 -8.31 24.00
CA ALA A 99 5.16 -8.06 25.08
C ALA A 99 4.84 -6.56 25.31
N LYS A 100 5.69 -5.64 24.84
CA LYS A 100 5.58 -4.19 25.13
C LYS A 100 5.48 -3.30 23.90
N TYR A 101 6.00 -3.74 22.75
CA TYR A 101 6.12 -2.89 21.57
C TYR A 101 5.79 -3.67 20.30
N THR A 102 5.19 -2.98 19.34
CA THR A 102 5.22 -3.35 17.92
C THR A 102 6.35 -2.59 17.26
N ARG A 103 7.15 -3.27 16.45
CA ARG A 103 8.24 -2.69 15.67
C ARG A 103 7.89 -2.73 14.21
N PHE A 104 8.28 -1.69 13.51
CA PHE A 104 8.05 -1.50 12.09
C PHE A 104 9.38 -1.35 11.39
N GLY A 105 9.49 -1.98 10.23
CA GLY A 105 10.64 -1.89 9.35
C GLY A 105 10.19 -1.77 7.91
N ALA A 106 10.81 -0.85 7.18
CA ALA A 106 10.70 -0.78 5.73
C ALA A 106 12.09 -0.64 5.12
N ASN A 107 12.31 -1.25 3.95
CA ASN A 107 13.51 -1.04 3.16
C ASN A 107 13.15 -0.87 1.69
N LEU A 108 13.63 0.21 1.07
CA LEU A 108 13.49 0.48 -0.35
C LEU A 108 14.81 1.07 -0.87
N ASN A 109 15.43 0.41 -1.84
CA ASN A 109 16.67 0.88 -2.48
C ASN A 109 17.79 1.22 -1.48
N GLY A 110 17.98 0.38 -0.47
CA GLY A 110 19.01 0.57 0.55
C GLY A 110 18.66 1.59 1.64
N VAL A 111 17.62 2.41 1.45
CA VAL A 111 17.07 3.26 2.50
C VAL A 111 16.25 2.39 3.43
N SER A 112 16.65 2.31 4.70
CA SER A 112 15.91 1.58 5.72
C SER A 112 15.29 2.55 6.72
N LEU A 113 14.01 2.33 7.01
CA LEU A 113 13.32 2.95 8.11
C LEU A 113 13.01 1.90 9.18
N ARG A 114 13.19 2.28 10.44
CA ARG A 114 12.75 1.50 11.59
C ARG A 114 12.04 2.41 12.57
N SER A 115 10.93 1.93 13.13
CA SER A 115 10.17 2.63 14.17
C SER A 115 9.58 1.60 15.14
N HIS A 116 9.08 2.06 16.28
CA HIS A 116 8.35 1.23 17.21
C HIS A 116 7.24 2.03 17.89
N GLU A 117 6.18 1.33 18.29
CA GLU A 117 5.09 1.89 19.07
C GLU A 117 4.77 0.95 20.24
N ALA A 118 4.38 1.52 21.38
CA ALA A 118 3.95 0.74 22.53
C ALA A 118 2.66 -0.03 22.20
N LEU A 119 2.63 -1.32 22.54
CA LEU A 119 1.39 -2.08 22.52
C LEU A 119 0.52 -1.66 23.70
N LYS A 120 -0.74 -1.37 23.43
CA LYS A 120 -1.74 -0.99 24.44
C LYS A 120 -2.52 -2.21 24.92
N ILE A 121 -2.38 -3.35 24.24
CA ILE A 121 -3.05 -4.60 24.54
C ILE A 121 -2.05 -5.77 24.55
N LYS A 122 -2.35 -6.79 25.35
CA LYS A 122 -1.75 -8.12 25.22
C LYS A 122 -2.64 -8.92 24.24
N PRO A 123 -2.16 -9.25 23.03
CA PRO A 123 -3.01 -9.89 22.03
C PRO A 123 -3.18 -11.38 22.32
N ASP A 124 -4.43 -11.84 22.31
CA ASP A 124 -4.81 -13.26 22.31
C ASP A 124 -5.13 -13.75 20.89
N ALA A 125 -5.41 -12.83 19.96
CA ALA A 125 -5.53 -13.12 18.54
C ALA A 125 -4.72 -12.11 17.71
N VAL A 126 -4.10 -12.62 16.64
CA VAL A 126 -3.33 -11.87 15.66
C VAL A 126 -3.76 -12.32 14.26
N ASN A 127 -3.98 -11.35 13.37
CA ASN A 127 -4.18 -11.62 11.95
C ASN A 127 -3.35 -10.64 11.11
N THR A 128 -2.69 -11.17 10.10
CA THR A 128 -1.94 -10.37 9.12
C THR A 128 -2.45 -10.59 7.71
N GLN A 129 -2.59 -9.49 7.00
CA GLN A 129 -3.09 -9.46 5.63
C GLN A 129 -2.19 -8.55 4.78
N ASN A 130 -2.03 -8.92 3.52
CA ASN A 130 -1.31 -8.17 2.51
C ASN A 130 -1.94 -8.46 1.13
N PRO A 131 -1.73 -7.60 0.11
CA PRO A 131 -2.30 -7.84 -1.21
C PRO A 131 -1.82 -9.18 -1.77
N SER A 132 -2.74 -9.93 -2.38
CA SER A 132 -2.44 -11.23 -3.01
C SER A 132 -2.17 -11.12 -4.51
N SER A 133 -2.50 -9.98 -5.13
CA SER A 133 -2.38 -9.74 -6.56
C SER A 133 -1.74 -8.39 -6.83
N GLU A 134 -1.28 -8.24 -8.08
CA GLU A 134 -0.78 -6.98 -8.60
C GLU A 134 -1.85 -5.89 -8.61
N PHE A 135 -1.45 -4.64 -8.36
CA PHE A 135 -2.32 -3.48 -8.44
C PHE A 135 -1.53 -2.22 -8.86
N THR A 136 -2.26 -1.21 -9.35
CA THR A 136 -1.73 0.12 -9.63
C THR A 136 -1.99 1.05 -8.46
N LEU A 137 -1.05 1.96 -8.17
CA LEU A 137 -1.23 2.89 -7.05
C LEU A 137 -2.44 3.83 -7.24
N GLU A 138 -3.29 3.85 -6.22
CA GLU A 138 -4.34 4.84 -5.99
C GLU A 138 -3.87 5.92 -5.01
N ASP A 139 -4.75 6.84 -4.59
CA ASP A 139 -4.39 7.90 -3.64
C ASP A 139 -4.07 7.34 -2.24
N TYR A 140 -4.62 6.19 -1.87
CA TYR A 140 -4.39 5.48 -0.62
C TYR A 140 -4.33 3.96 -0.88
N ASN A 141 -3.23 3.31 -0.52
CA ASN A 141 -3.04 1.88 -0.77
C ASN A 141 -2.49 1.20 0.49
N VAL A 142 -3.18 0.20 1.00
CA VAL A 142 -2.66 -0.63 2.08
C VAL A 142 -1.72 -1.68 1.50
N LEU A 143 -0.52 -1.80 2.07
CA LEU A 143 0.48 -2.81 1.70
C LEU A 143 0.51 -3.97 2.68
N PHE A 144 0.21 -3.68 3.94
CA PHE A 144 0.31 -4.64 5.02
C PHE A 144 -0.62 -4.19 6.14
N LEU A 145 -1.41 -5.11 6.67
CA LEU A 145 -2.37 -4.87 7.74
C LEU A 145 -2.15 -5.91 8.83
N ARG A 146 -1.91 -5.47 10.06
CA ARG A 146 -1.82 -6.33 11.24
C ARG A 146 -2.89 -5.94 12.24
N GLN A 147 -3.71 -6.92 12.60
CA GLN A 147 -4.81 -6.75 13.54
C GLN A 147 -4.53 -7.58 14.79
N LEU A 148 -4.78 -6.98 15.94
CA LEU A 148 -4.54 -7.53 17.26
C LEU A 148 -5.83 -7.41 18.09
N SER A 149 -6.16 -8.43 18.87
CA SER A 149 -7.30 -8.40 19.80
C SER A 149 -6.95 -9.05 21.13
N ALA A 150 -7.35 -8.39 22.22
CA ALA A 150 -7.26 -8.94 23.57
C ALA A 150 -8.43 -9.88 23.94
N SER A 151 -9.43 -10.03 23.07
CA SER A 151 -10.65 -10.81 23.34
C SER A 151 -10.73 -12.10 22.52
N GLY A 152 -9.69 -12.42 21.75
CA GLY A 152 -9.65 -13.56 20.83
C GLY A 152 -10.46 -13.39 19.53
N ASN A 153 -11.37 -12.41 19.47
CA ASN A 153 -12.17 -12.13 18.27
C ASN A 153 -11.67 -10.88 17.54
N LEU A 154 -11.59 -10.96 16.21
CA LEU A 154 -11.16 -9.86 15.35
C LEU A 154 -12.31 -9.37 14.47
N SER A 155 -12.45 -8.04 14.36
CA SER A 155 -13.34 -7.40 13.39
C SER A 155 -12.94 -7.77 11.97
N SER A 156 -13.95 -7.93 11.10
CA SER A 156 -13.71 -8.18 9.68
C SER A 156 -13.27 -6.89 9.00
N ASN A 157 -12.09 -6.91 8.39
CA ASN A 157 -11.57 -5.85 7.55
C ASN A 157 -11.03 -6.50 6.27
N PRO A 158 -11.89 -6.70 5.25
CA PRO A 158 -11.47 -7.24 3.96
C PRO A 158 -10.41 -6.32 3.36
N PHE A 159 -9.23 -6.87 3.09
CA PHE A 159 -8.05 -6.06 2.75
C PHE A 159 -8.26 -5.15 1.52
N ASN A 160 -8.97 -5.65 0.50
CA ASN A 160 -9.18 -4.93 -0.76
C ASN A 160 -10.21 -3.79 -0.66
N ASP A 161 -10.98 -3.73 0.43
CA ASP A 161 -12.02 -2.71 0.63
C ASP A 161 -11.51 -1.49 1.42
N ILE A 162 -10.21 -1.48 1.77
CA ILE A 162 -9.60 -0.43 2.59
C ILE A 162 -8.97 0.63 1.69
N HIS A 163 -9.74 1.69 1.42
CA HIS A 163 -9.30 2.87 0.67
C HIS A 163 -9.01 4.07 1.59
N GLY A 164 -9.18 3.91 2.90
CA GLY A 164 -8.94 4.93 3.91
C GLY A 164 -9.28 4.45 5.33
N PRO A 165 -8.95 5.24 6.37
CA PRO A 165 -9.26 4.91 7.76
C PRO A 165 -10.78 4.78 8.06
N GLU A 166 -11.62 5.39 7.24
CA GLU A 166 -13.09 5.27 7.30
C GLU A 166 -13.61 3.88 6.96
N ASN A 167 -12.86 3.10 6.19
CA ASN A 167 -13.25 1.73 5.83
C ASN A 167 -12.89 0.70 6.91
N ILE A 168 -12.17 1.12 7.95
CA ILE A 168 -11.73 0.22 9.02
C ILE A 168 -12.80 0.10 10.09
N THR A 169 -13.24 -1.13 10.34
CA THR A 169 -14.06 -1.49 11.48
C THR A 169 -13.17 -1.95 12.62
N MET A 170 -13.32 -1.32 13.78
CA MET A 170 -12.56 -1.67 14.98
C MET A 170 -13.43 -1.59 16.23
N LYS A 171 -13.21 -2.53 17.16
CA LYS A 171 -13.89 -2.60 18.46
C LYS A 171 -12.93 -2.22 19.59
N LYS A 172 -13.50 -1.86 20.75
CA LYS A 172 -12.72 -1.64 21.96
C LYS A 172 -11.94 -2.93 22.31
N GLY A 173 -10.64 -2.80 22.58
CA GLY A 173 -9.76 -3.93 22.85
C GLY A 173 -9.05 -4.50 21.61
N GLU A 174 -9.25 -3.88 20.44
CA GLU A 174 -8.47 -4.14 19.24
C GLU A 174 -7.41 -3.06 19.01
N GLN A 175 -6.32 -3.45 18.33
CA GLN A 175 -5.36 -2.53 17.74
C GLN A 175 -5.08 -2.97 16.30
N ILE A 176 -5.13 -2.02 15.38
CA ILE A 176 -4.87 -2.27 13.96
C ILE A 176 -3.75 -1.36 13.50
N PHE A 177 -2.70 -1.98 12.97
CA PHE A 177 -1.56 -1.31 12.38
C PHE A 177 -1.49 -1.59 10.90
N ALA A 178 -1.01 -0.63 10.11
CA ALA A 178 -0.83 -0.83 8.69
C ALA A 178 0.41 -0.12 8.15
N PHE A 179 0.94 -0.66 7.05
CA PHE A 179 1.80 0.09 6.13
C PHE A 179 0.95 0.56 4.97
N VAL A 180 0.98 1.86 4.72
CA VAL A 180 0.16 2.49 3.68
C VAL A 180 1.00 3.38 2.77
N LEU A 181 0.73 3.33 1.47
CA LEU A 181 1.23 4.27 0.50
C LEU A 181 0.15 5.31 0.21
N THR A 182 0.45 6.57 0.52
CA THR A 182 -0.45 7.68 0.23
C THR A 182 0.23 8.71 -0.63
N LYS A 183 -0.51 9.26 -1.58
CA LYS A 183 0.00 10.36 -2.41
C LYS A 183 0.36 11.56 -1.54
N LYS A 184 1.51 12.18 -1.81
CA LYS A 184 1.88 13.44 -1.17
C LYS A 184 1.20 14.56 -1.96
N ASN A 185 0.29 15.29 -1.31
CA ASN A 185 -0.38 16.45 -1.88
C ASN A 185 0.58 17.64 -1.98
#